data_AF-A0AAP0ZML6-F1
#
_entry.id   AF-A0AAP0ZML6-F1
#
_cell.length_a   1.000
_cell.length_b   1.000
_cell.length_c   1.000
_cell.angle_alpha   90.00
_cell.angle_beta   90.00
_cell.angle_gamma   90.00
#
_symmetry.space_group_name_H-M   'P 1'
#
loop_
_entity.id
_entity.type
_entity.pdbx_description
1 polymer ?
#
loop_
_entity_poly.entity_id
_entity_poly.type
_entity_poly.pdbx_seq_one_letter_code
_entity_poly.pdbx_strand_id
1 'polypeptide(L)' 'MGRPPKIQAEHEAMLLEIVESDPTATIEEVSLELSRRCNVKVHDRTLASTLKRLGIERMPSHEVVTIEKAETDVPRY' A
#
# COMPACT_ATOMS: atom_id res chain seq x y z
N MET A 1 13.80 24.71 -8.02
CA MET A 1 13.25 23.86 -9.10
C MET A 1 13.38 22.40 -8.67
N GLY A 2 12.34 21.85 -8.03
CA GLY A 2 12.37 20.50 -7.47
C GLY A 2 12.00 19.46 -8.52
N ARG A 3 12.60 18.26 -8.43
CA ARG A 3 12.27 17.10 -9.26
C ARG A 3 10.75 16.85 -9.17
N PRO A 4 10.05 16.64 -10.30
CA PRO A 4 8.63 16.31 -10.25
C PRO A 4 8.40 15.11 -9.33
N PRO A 5 7.38 15.15 -8.46
CA PRO A 5 7.10 14.06 -7.54
C PRO A 5 6.81 12.80 -8.35
N LYS A 6 7.37 11.68 -7.89
CA LYS A 6 7.22 10.37 -8.54
C LYS A 6 5.77 9.89 -8.55
N ILE A 7 4.98 10.38 -7.59
CA ILE A 7 3.54 10.19 -7.47
C ILE A 7 2.86 11.41 -8.08
N GLN A 8 1.93 11.16 -8.99
CA GLN A 8 1.14 12.16 -9.69
C GLN A 8 -0.33 12.00 -9.25
N ALA A 9 -1.21 12.93 -9.59
CA ALA A 9 -2.61 12.90 -9.19
C ALA A 9 -3.31 11.58 -9.56
N GLU A 10 -2.99 11.01 -10.72
CA GLU A 10 -3.48 9.70 -11.17
C GLU A 10 -3.11 8.57 -10.21
N HIS A 11 -1.86 8.58 -9.72
CA HIS A 11 -1.38 7.61 -8.74
C HIS A 11 -2.00 7.81 -7.36
N GLU A 12 -2.37 9.05 -7.00
CA GLU A 12 -3.08 9.34 -5.75
C GLU A 12 -4.49 8.78 -5.74
N ALA A 13 -5.22 8.87 -6.85
CA ALA A 13 -6.54 8.27 -7.00
C ALA A 13 -6.49 6.75 -6.86
N MET A 14 -5.48 6.10 -7.46
CA MET A 14 -5.28 4.66 -7.33
C MET A 14 -4.88 4.25 -5.91
N LEU A 15 -4.08 5.07 -5.22
CA LEU A 15 -3.74 4.84 -3.82
C LEU A 15 -4.98 4.90 -2.91
N LEU A 16 -5.87 5.86 -3.16
CA LEU A 16 -7.15 5.95 -2.45
C LEU A 16 -7.98 4.71 -2.67
N GLU A 17 -8.15 4.28 -3.93
CA GLU A 17 -8.92 3.08 -4.26
C GLU A 17 -8.37 1.81 -3.59
N ILE A 18 -7.04 1.64 -3.57
CA ILE A 18 -6.39 0.50 -2.89
C ILE A 18 -6.68 0.52 -1.39
N VAL A 19 -6.55 1.69 -0.74
CA VAL A 19 -6.76 1.84 0.71
C VAL A 19 -8.25 1.74 1.07
N GLU A 20 -9.15 2.22 0.23
CA GLU A 20 -10.60 2.06 0.41
C GLU A 20 -11.04 0.61 0.25
N SER A 21 -10.42 -0.12 -0.70
CA SER A 21 -10.68 -1.56 -0.90
C SER A 21 -10.15 -2.42 0.24
N ASP A 22 -9.00 -2.06 0.82
CA ASP A 22 -8.42 -2.74 1.97
C ASP A 22 -7.78 -1.72 2.94
N PRO A 23 -8.52 -1.25 3.96
CA PRO A 23 -8.00 -0.30 4.92
C PRO A 23 -6.92 -0.89 5.86
N THR A 24 -6.84 -2.22 5.93
CA THR A 24 -5.91 -2.96 6.79
C THR A 24 -4.58 -3.29 6.11
N ALA A 25 -4.53 -3.23 4.78
CA ALA A 25 -3.33 -3.53 3.98
C ALA A 25 -2.11 -2.72 4.44
N THR A 26 -1.00 -3.34 4.79
CA THR A 26 0.23 -2.68 5.21
C THR A 26 0.79 -1.71 4.14
N ILE A 27 1.73 -0.83 4.53
CA ILE A 27 2.39 0.08 3.57
C ILE A 27 3.12 -0.68 2.46
N GLU A 28 3.73 -1.82 2.77
CA GLU A 28 4.37 -2.68 1.78
C GLU A 28 3.36 -3.25 0.78
N GLU A 29 2.20 -3.71 1.26
CA GLU A 29 1.12 -4.24 0.41
C GLU A 29 0.53 -3.16 -0.49
N VAL A 30 0.28 -1.97 0.04
CA VAL A 30 -0.19 -0.82 -0.76
C VAL A 30 0.85 -0.43 -1.81
N SER A 31 2.15 -0.44 -1.46
CA SER A 31 3.24 -0.14 -2.39
C SER A 31 3.34 -1.20 -3.50
N LEU A 32 3.19 -2.47 -3.15
CA LEU A 32 3.20 -3.58 -4.09
C LEU A 32 2.02 -3.50 -5.07
N GLU A 33 0.82 -3.25 -4.55
CA GLU A 33 -0.39 -3.16 -5.37
C GLU A 33 -0.37 -1.91 -6.26
N LEU A 34 0.14 -0.78 -5.77
CA LEU A 34 0.37 0.41 -6.61
C LEU A 34 1.39 0.12 -7.71
N SER A 35 2.48 -0.58 -7.40
CA SER A 35 3.46 -0.99 -8.41
C SER A 35 2.85 -1.97 -9.41
N ARG A 36 1.92 -2.83 -9.00
CA ARG A 36 1.24 -3.78 -9.88
C ARG A 36 0.27 -3.08 -10.83
N ARG A 37 -0.49 -2.10 -10.34
CA ARG A 37 -1.51 -1.39 -11.13
C ARG A 37 -0.93 -0.26 -11.98
N CYS A 38 0.03 0.49 -11.46
CA CYS A 38 0.57 1.69 -12.11
C CYS A 38 2.01 1.53 -12.61
N ASN A 39 2.66 0.39 -12.35
CA ASN A 39 4.08 0.17 -12.67
C ASN A 39 5.03 1.22 -12.05
N VAL A 40 4.63 1.83 -10.93
CA VAL A 40 5.43 2.82 -10.21
C VAL A 40 5.96 2.24 -8.92
N LYS A 41 7.29 2.19 -8.80
CA LYS A 41 7.98 1.86 -7.54
C LYS A 41 8.26 3.11 -6.74
N VAL A 42 7.63 3.21 -5.57
CA VAL A 42 7.81 4.30 -4.60
C VAL A 42 8.38 3.74 -3.30
N HIS A 43 9.16 4.55 -2.59
CA HIS A 43 9.61 4.19 -1.26
C HIS A 43 8.46 4.36 -0.26
N ASP A 44 8.45 3.54 0.77
CA ASP A 44 7.46 3.56 1.86
C ASP A 44 7.32 4.93 2.51
N ARG A 45 8.44 5.65 2.69
CA ARG A 45 8.43 7.02 3.22
C ARG A 45 7.68 8.00 2.30
N THR A 46 7.83 7.85 0.98
CA THR A 46 7.11 8.67 -0.01
C THR A 46 5.63 8.32 -0.02
N LEU A 47 5.30 7.02 0.09
CA LEU A 47 3.93 6.54 0.17
C LEU A 47 3.24 7.06 1.43
N ALA A 48 3.86 6.91 2.60
CA ALA A 48 3.35 7.42 3.88
C ALA A 48 3.12 8.94 3.85
N SER A 49 4.07 9.69 3.30
CA SER A 49 3.92 11.15 3.15
C SER A 49 2.76 11.52 2.21
N THR A 50 2.52 10.71 1.18
CA THR A 50 1.42 10.94 0.23
C THR A 50 0.09 10.60 0.88
N LEU A 51 -0.02 9.47 1.56
CA LEU A 51 -1.22 9.08 2.30
C LEU A 51 -1.60 10.16 3.34
N LYS A 52 -0.61 10.66 4.08
CA LYS A 52 -0.81 11.77 5.03
C LYS A 52 -1.30 13.04 4.34
N ARG A 53 -0.79 13.37 3.15
CA ARG A 53 -1.28 14.50 2.33
C ARG A 53 -2.72 14.30 1.87
N LEU A 54 -3.12 13.05 1.61
CA LEU A 54 -4.48 12.67 1.24
C LEU A 54 -5.43 12.59 2.46
N GLY A 55 -4.95 12.93 3.67
CA GLY A 55 -5.75 12.86 4.90
C GLY A 55 -5.90 11.45 5.46
N ILE A 56 -5.19 10.46 4.90
CA ILE A 56 -5.14 9.09 5.42
C ILE A 56 -4.00 9.01 6.43
N GLU A 57 -4.36 9.14 7.70
CA GLU A 57 -3.43 8.91 8.80
C GLU A 57 -3.55 7.46 9.27
N ARG A 58 -2.56 6.64 8.92
CA ARG A 58 -2.51 5.25 9.38
C ARG A 58 -2.05 5.25 10.83
N MET A 59 -2.95 4.94 11.75
CA MET A 59 -2.59 4.72 13.13
C MET A 59 -2.06 3.30 13.28
N PRO A 60 -0.89 3.08 13.91
CA PRO A 60 -0.48 1.75 14.30
C PRO A 60 -1.45 1.26 15.37
N SER A 61 -2.46 0.49 14.98
CA SER A 61 -3.19 -0.33 15.93
C SER A 61 -2.22 -1.39 16.43
N HIS A 62 -1.87 -1.36 17.72
CA HIS A 62 -1.08 -2.39 18.38
C HIS A 62 -1.77 -3.78 18.42
N GLU A 63 -2.87 -3.97 17.70
CA GLU A 63 -3.46 -5.27 17.40
C GLU A 63 -2.80 -5.82 16.14
N VAL A 64 -1.67 -6.49 16.33
CA VAL A 64 -1.00 -7.25 15.29
C VAL A 64 -1.89 -8.46 14.97
N VAL A 65 -2.63 -8.41 13.87
CA VAL A 65 -3.31 -9.60 13.35
C VAL A 65 -2.25 -10.44 12.65
N THR A 66 -1.68 -11.40 13.38
CA THR A 66 -0.82 -12.44 12.80
C THR A 66 -1.67 -13.30 11.87
N ILE A 67 -1.64 -13.02 10.57
CA ILE A 67 -2.19 -13.92 9.57
C ILE A 67 -1.19 -15.06 9.41
N GLU A 68 -1.38 -16.14 10.16
CA GLU A 68 -0.76 -17.42 9.84
C GLU A 68 -1.25 -17.82 8.45
N LYS A 69 -0.39 -17.69 7.43
CA LYS A 69 -0.63 -18.35 6.14
C LYS A 69 -0.72 -19.84 6.47
N ALA A 70 -1.94 -20.37 6.53
CA ALA A 70 -2.15 -21.79 6.45
C ALA A 70 -1.49 -22.23 5.14
N GLU A 71 -0.33 -22.87 5.26
CA GLU A 71 0.32 -23.54 4.17
C GLU A 71 -0.75 -24.42 3.54
N THR A 72 -1.15 -24.09 2.31
CA THR A 72 -1.95 -25.01 1.51
C THR A 72 -0.99 -26.11 1.08
N ASP A 73 -0.72 -27.03 2.01
CA ASP A 73 -0.15 -28.32 1.71
C ASP A 73 -1.21 -29.05 0.89
N VAL A 74 -1.05 -28.99 -0.44
CA VAL A 74 -1.81 -29.82 -1.36
C VAL A 74 -1.03 -31.14 -1.47
N PRO A 75 -1.47 -32.24 -0.85
CA PRO A 75 -0.83 -33.53 -1.07
C PRO A 75 -1.13 -33.97 -2.50
N ARG A 76 -0.10 -34.01 -3.35
CA ARG A 76 -0.17 -34.72 -4.64
C ARG A 76 0.01 -36.22 -4.36
N TYR A 77 -1.06 -36.97 -4.57
CA TYR A 77 -1.03 -38.44 -4.71
C TYR A 77 -0.50 -38.82 -6.10
#